data_AF-A0A957P8P5-F1
#
_entry.id   AF-A0A957P8P5-F1
#
_cell.length_a   1.000
_cell.length_b   1.000
_cell.length_c   1.000
_cell.angle_alpha   90.00
_cell.angle_beta   90.00
_cell.angle_gamma   90.00
#
_symmetry.space_group_name_H-M   'P 1'
#
loop_
_entity.id
_entity.type
_entity.pdbx_description
1 polymer ?
#
loop_
_entity_poly.entity_id
_entity_poly.type
_entity_poly.pdbx_seq_one_letter_code
_entity_poly.pdbx_strand_id
1 'polypeptide(L)'
;QWWRMGREFLDFMSTAIVGEWSTLPGNRGDLAMVDPVEAYVQEYTQAVFGRSARRGLVDDFVQKRHAQPIQSGEFDALSYAFYRSAFEIMAQNMQLYAEPLARERRLFTQRVGKIFYAQVHEHLALQLPKSVQTEDQFAQLQTGIATVGKFLVAQGYLRDHFR
;
A
#
# COMPACT_ATOMS: atom_id res chain seq x y z
N GLN A 1 -20.06 -0.12 -5.23
CA GLN A 1 -19.69 -1.29 -6.07
C GLN A 1 -18.19 -1.42 -6.05
N TRP A 2 -17.65 -2.63 -5.87
CA TRP A 2 -16.21 -2.87 -6.00
C TRP A 2 -15.85 -3.08 -7.46
N TRP A 3 -14.63 -2.71 -7.86
CA TRP A 3 -14.10 -2.92 -9.20
C TRP A 3 -12.74 -3.60 -9.14
N ARG A 4 -12.30 -4.16 -10.27
CA ARG A 4 -11.05 -4.89 -10.35
C ARG A 4 -9.85 -3.95 -10.23
N MET A 5 -8.89 -4.32 -9.39
CA MET A 5 -7.60 -3.65 -9.29
C MET A 5 -6.61 -4.25 -10.30
N GLY A 6 -5.71 -3.41 -10.81
CA GLY A 6 -4.65 -3.78 -11.72
C GLY A 6 -3.52 -4.51 -11.01
N ARG A 7 -2.94 -5.51 -11.69
CA ARG A 7 -1.92 -6.40 -11.12
C ARG A 7 -0.66 -5.64 -10.73
N GLU A 8 -0.18 -4.71 -11.55
CA GLU A 8 1.06 -3.97 -11.30
C GLU A 8 0.95 -3.12 -10.04
N PHE A 9 -0.18 -2.42 -9.88
CA PHE A 9 -0.45 -1.67 -8.65
C PHE A 9 -0.47 -2.58 -7.41
N LEU A 10 -1.18 -3.71 -7.49
CA LEU A 10 -1.26 -4.66 -6.38
C LEU A 10 0.11 -5.25 -6.03
N ASP A 11 0.92 -5.58 -7.03
CA ASP A 11 2.28 -6.10 -6.84
C ASP A 11 3.18 -5.04 -6.18
N PHE A 12 3.12 -3.79 -6.63
CA PHE A 12 3.91 -2.70 -6.06
C PHE A 12 3.51 -2.39 -4.62
N MET A 13 2.21 -2.35 -4.35
CA MET A 13 1.67 -2.13 -3.00
C MET A 13 1.96 -3.31 -2.08
N SER A 14 1.87 -4.55 -2.58
CA SER A 14 2.28 -5.75 -1.82
C SER A 14 3.75 -5.65 -1.44
N THR A 15 4.66 -5.36 -2.38
CA THR A 15 6.08 -5.12 -2.07
C THR A 15 6.25 -4.07 -0.98
N ALA A 16 5.59 -2.92 -1.13
CA ALA A 16 5.78 -1.77 -0.26
C ALA A 16 5.23 -2.00 1.16
N ILE A 17 3.96 -2.43 1.27
CA ILE A 17 3.30 -2.64 2.55
C ILE A 17 3.89 -3.85 3.25
N VAL A 18 3.94 -5.01 2.58
CA VAL A 18 4.34 -6.26 3.23
C VAL A 18 5.82 -6.22 3.58
N GLY A 19 6.68 -5.66 2.70
CA GLY A 19 8.11 -5.53 2.97
C GLY A 19 8.43 -4.62 4.15
N GLU A 20 7.76 -3.47 4.26
CA GLU A 20 7.91 -2.60 5.44
C GLU A 20 7.33 -3.23 6.70
N TRP A 21 6.16 -3.86 6.59
CA TRP A 21 5.52 -4.52 7.73
C TRP A 21 6.36 -5.67 8.27
N SER A 22 6.91 -6.52 7.39
CA SER A 22 7.68 -7.71 7.78
C SER A 22 9.01 -7.37 8.44
N THR A 23 9.54 -6.16 8.23
CA THR A 23 10.84 -5.72 8.75
C THR A 23 10.72 -4.89 10.04
N LEU A 24 9.50 -4.68 10.55
CA LEU A 24 9.30 -3.90 11.77
C LEU A 24 9.98 -4.52 12.99
N PRO A 25 10.68 -3.72 13.82
CA PRO A 25 11.13 -4.16 15.13
C PRO A 25 9.97 -4.71 15.98
N GLY A 26 10.14 -5.92 16.50
CA GLY A 26 9.11 -6.63 17.25
C GLY A 26 8.17 -7.48 16.38
N ASN A 27 8.26 -7.38 15.04
CA ASN A 27 7.65 -8.36 14.16
C ASN A 27 8.53 -9.62 14.13
N ARG A 28 7.97 -10.75 14.56
CA ARG A 28 8.71 -12.03 14.66
C ARG A 28 8.89 -12.73 13.31
N GLY A 29 8.40 -12.16 12.22
CA GLY A 29 8.66 -12.62 10.85
C GLY A 29 8.07 -13.99 10.50
N ASP A 30 7.18 -14.52 11.34
CA ASP A 30 6.63 -15.87 11.19
C ASP A 30 5.15 -15.85 10.78
N LEU A 31 4.73 -16.91 10.07
CA LEU A 31 3.38 -17.12 9.52
C LEU A 31 2.23 -16.92 10.54
N ALA A 32 2.51 -17.01 11.84
CA ALA A 32 1.58 -16.69 12.94
C ALA A 32 1.08 -15.24 12.96
N MET A 33 1.68 -14.34 12.16
CA MET A 33 1.31 -12.93 12.05
C MET A 33 0.38 -12.64 10.86
N VAL A 34 0.11 -13.61 9.99
CA VAL A 34 -0.97 -13.51 9.00
C VAL A 34 -2.33 -13.55 9.70
N ASP A 35 -2.45 -14.34 10.78
CA ASP A 35 -3.69 -14.51 11.56
C ASP A 35 -4.32 -13.17 12.03
N PRO A 36 -3.60 -12.23 12.67
CA PRO A 36 -4.18 -10.93 13.01
C PRO A 36 -4.54 -10.09 11.78
N VAL A 37 -3.77 -10.18 10.69
CA VAL A 37 -4.08 -9.44 9.45
C VAL A 37 -5.37 -10.01 8.82
N GLU A 38 -5.53 -11.33 8.76
CA GLU A 38 -6.76 -11.96 8.28
C GLU A 38 -7.98 -11.57 9.11
N ALA A 39 -7.83 -11.55 10.44
CA ALA A 39 -8.86 -11.09 11.34
C ALA A 39 -9.24 -9.62 11.07
N TYR A 40 -8.27 -8.73 10.85
CA TYR A 40 -8.54 -7.33 10.54
C TYR A 40 -9.14 -7.11 9.15
N VAL A 41 -8.75 -7.90 8.15
CA VAL A 41 -9.39 -7.88 6.83
C VAL A 41 -10.86 -8.30 6.96
N GLN A 42 -11.15 -9.36 7.70
CA GLN A 42 -12.52 -9.82 7.97
C GLN A 42 -13.33 -8.77 8.73
N GLU A 43 -12.76 -8.20 9.81
CA GLU A 43 -13.39 -7.14 10.60
C GLU A 43 -13.76 -5.93 9.72
N TYR A 44 -12.79 -5.42 8.95
CA TYR A 44 -12.99 -4.25 8.09
C TYR A 44 -14.03 -4.52 7.00
N THR A 45 -13.92 -5.67 6.33
CA THR A 45 -14.82 -6.02 5.23
C THR A 45 -16.26 -6.15 5.71
N GLN A 46 -16.45 -6.74 6.89
CA GLN A 46 -17.76 -6.86 7.51
C GLN A 46 -18.31 -5.51 7.96
N ALA A 47 -17.50 -4.69 8.65
CA ALA A 47 -17.93 -3.42 9.22
C ALA A 47 -18.23 -2.36 8.15
N VAL A 48 -17.40 -2.26 7.12
CA VAL A 48 -17.49 -1.19 6.10
C VAL A 48 -18.37 -1.60 4.93
N PHE A 49 -18.33 -2.88 4.53
CA PHE A 49 -19.01 -3.34 3.33
C PHE A 49 -20.13 -4.35 3.58
N GLY A 50 -20.33 -4.80 4.82
CA GLY A 50 -21.36 -5.80 5.16
C GLY A 50 -21.12 -7.17 4.50
N ARG A 51 -19.86 -7.51 4.22
CA ARG A 51 -19.46 -8.72 3.49
C ARG A 51 -18.43 -9.52 4.28
N SER A 52 -18.39 -10.83 4.04
CA SER A 52 -17.27 -11.66 4.49
C SER A 52 -16.05 -11.43 3.60
N ALA A 53 -14.86 -11.45 4.19
CA ALA A 53 -13.61 -11.44 3.46
C ALA A 53 -13.43 -12.73 2.66
N ARG A 54 -12.79 -12.61 1.50
CA ARG A 54 -12.43 -13.76 0.68
C ARG A 54 -11.37 -14.61 1.41
N ARG A 55 -11.58 -15.92 1.48
CA ARG A 55 -10.61 -16.86 2.06
C ARG A 55 -9.30 -16.82 1.28
N GLY A 56 -8.16 -16.76 1.98
CA GLY A 56 -6.83 -16.72 1.37
C GLY A 56 -6.48 -15.39 0.70
N LEU A 57 -7.26 -14.32 0.91
CA LEU A 57 -7.00 -13.00 0.34
C LEU A 57 -5.65 -12.42 0.81
N VAL A 58 -5.32 -12.59 2.09
CA VAL A 58 -4.04 -12.12 2.65
C VAL A 58 -2.87 -12.88 2.02
N ASP A 59 -2.96 -14.21 1.98
CA ASP A 59 -1.96 -15.06 1.31
C ASP A 59 -1.78 -14.73 -0.17
N ASP A 60 -2.87 -14.49 -0.90
CA ASP A 60 -2.83 -14.08 -2.30
C ASP A 60 -2.07 -12.77 -2.49
N PHE A 61 -2.29 -11.81 -1.59
CA PHE A 61 -1.66 -10.50 -1.63
C PHE A 61 -0.17 -10.57 -1.24
N VAL A 62 0.16 -11.27 -0.14
CA VAL A 62 1.54 -11.45 0.34
C VAL A 62 2.39 -12.18 -0.70
N GLN A 63 1.86 -13.24 -1.30
CA GLN A 63 2.58 -14.04 -2.29
C GLN A 63 2.49 -13.48 -3.71
N LYS A 64 1.79 -12.36 -3.93
CA LYS A 64 1.59 -11.72 -5.25
C LYS A 64 1.03 -12.69 -6.31
N ARG A 65 0.25 -13.69 -5.87
CA ARG A 65 -0.32 -14.71 -6.77
C ARG A 65 -1.52 -14.17 -7.53
N HIS A 66 -2.37 -13.41 -6.84
CA HIS A 66 -3.64 -12.88 -7.36
C HIS A 66 -4.47 -13.97 -8.06
N ALA A 67 -4.62 -15.13 -7.42
CA ALA A 67 -5.30 -16.31 -7.99
C ALA A 67 -6.72 -15.97 -8.46
N GLN A 68 -7.38 -15.05 -7.75
CA GLN A 68 -8.55 -14.31 -8.22
C GLN A 68 -8.23 -12.81 -8.22
N PRO A 69 -8.75 -12.04 -9.20
CA PRO A 69 -8.54 -10.60 -9.22
C PRO A 69 -8.96 -9.95 -7.90
N ILE A 70 -8.05 -9.22 -7.26
CA ILE A 70 -8.36 -8.44 -6.06
C ILE A 70 -9.22 -7.25 -6.49
N GLN A 71 -10.29 -7.01 -5.74
CA GLN A 71 -11.20 -5.88 -5.96
C GLN A 71 -10.85 -4.70 -5.05
N SER A 72 -11.31 -3.50 -5.40
CA SER A 72 -10.98 -2.26 -4.68
C SER A 72 -11.29 -2.33 -3.19
N GLY A 73 -12.47 -2.82 -2.79
CA GLY A 73 -12.79 -2.98 -1.37
C GLY A 73 -12.00 -4.07 -0.64
N GLU A 74 -11.53 -5.09 -1.35
CA GLU A 74 -10.61 -6.09 -0.79
C GLU A 74 -9.22 -5.47 -0.56
N PHE A 75 -8.74 -4.65 -1.50
CA PHE A 75 -7.50 -3.90 -1.34
C PHE A 75 -7.57 -2.88 -0.21
N ASP A 76 -8.69 -2.17 -0.05
CA ASP A 76 -8.92 -1.25 1.07
C ASP A 76 -8.79 -1.99 2.42
N ALA A 77 -9.42 -3.18 2.51
CA ALA A 77 -9.34 -4.02 3.70
C ALA A 77 -7.91 -4.53 3.97
N LEU A 78 -7.19 -4.97 2.93
CA LEU A 78 -5.79 -5.38 3.04
C LEU A 78 -4.90 -4.24 3.52
N SER A 79 -4.98 -3.08 2.88
CA SER A 79 -4.22 -1.88 3.26
C SER A 79 -4.50 -1.50 4.71
N TYR A 80 -5.77 -1.42 5.11
CA TYR A 80 -6.15 -1.17 6.50
C TYR A 80 -5.54 -2.20 7.47
N ALA A 81 -5.69 -3.49 7.18
CA ALA A 81 -5.27 -4.56 8.07
C ALA A 81 -3.76 -4.56 8.32
N PHE A 82 -2.95 -4.39 7.27
CA PHE A 82 -1.49 -4.31 7.41
C PHE A 82 -1.05 -3.05 8.16
N TYR A 83 -1.65 -1.89 7.88
CA TYR A 83 -1.33 -0.66 8.61
C TYR A 83 -1.72 -0.77 10.09
N ARG A 84 -2.89 -1.33 10.39
CA ARG A 84 -3.32 -1.58 11.77
C ARG A 84 -2.36 -2.51 12.49
N SER A 85 -2.03 -3.65 11.88
CA SER A 85 -1.07 -4.61 12.43
C SER A 85 0.30 -3.94 12.68
N ALA A 86 0.83 -3.19 11.72
CA ALA A 86 2.08 -2.44 11.87
C ALA A 86 2.03 -1.49 13.09
N PHE A 87 0.93 -0.76 13.24
CA PHE A 87 0.78 0.25 14.29
C PHE A 87 0.59 -0.36 15.68
N GLU A 88 0.01 -1.55 15.76
CA GLU A 88 -0.09 -2.34 16.99
C GLU A 88 1.28 -2.92 17.38
N ILE A 89 2.03 -3.47 16.42
CA ILE A 89 3.40 -3.95 16.64
C ILE A 89 4.27 -2.80 17.19
N MET A 90 4.23 -1.62 16.57
CA MET A 90 4.95 -0.44 17.07
C MET A 90 4.53 -0.06 18.49
N ALA A 91 3.21 -0.02 18.76
CA ALA A 91 2.69 0.37 20.07
C ALA A 91 3.13 -0.60 21.18
N GLN A 92 3.17 -1.90 20.89
CA GLN A 92 3.58 -2.95 21.83
C GLN A 92 5.10 -2.99 22.02
N ASN A 93 5.87 -2.44 21.08
CA ASN A 93 7.34 -2.51 21.07
C ASN A 93 7.99 -1.12 21.06
N MET A 94 7.34 -0.11 21.65
CA MET A 94 7.79 1.30 21.62
C MET A 94 9.23 1.50 22.08
N GLN A 95 9.73 0.65 22.98
CA GLN A 95 11.12 0.64 23.45
C GLN A 95 12.15 0.34 22.35
N LEU A 96 11.73 -0.23 21.22
CA LEU A 96 12.61 -0.55 20.08
C LEU A 96 12.71 0.60 19.07
N TYR A 97 11.97 1.69 19.26
CA TYR A 97 11.90 2.81 18.34
C TYR A 97 12.52 4.07 18.94
N ALA A 98 13.17 4.85 18.09
CA ALA A 98 13.80 6.11 18.49
C ALA A 98 12.79 7.26 18.60
N GLU A 99 11.74 7.24 17.76
CA GLU A 99 10.75 8.30 17.70
C GLU A 99 9.47 7.95 18.47
N PRO A 100 8.68 8.96 18.89
CA PRO A 100 7.36 8.72 19.47
C PRO A 100 6.42 7.96 18.53
N LEU A 101 5.47 7.21 19.07
CA LEU A 101 4.55 6.35 18.30
C LEU A 101 3.88 7.07 17.12
N ALA A 102 3.38 8.29 17.35
CA ALA A 102 2.72 9.07 16.30
C ALA A 102 3.67 9.42 15.14
N ARG A 103 4.96 9.61 15.42
CA ARG A 103 5.99 9.87 14.41
C ARG A 103 6.36 8.58 13.68
N GLU A 104 6.55 7.47 14.38
CA GLU A 104 6.85 6.17 13.75
C GLU A 104 5.76 5.71 12.78
N ARG A 105 4.48 5.87 13.17
CA ARG A 105 3.35 5.59 12.28
C ARG A 105 3.41 6.39 10.97
N ARG A 106 3.78 7.68 11.06
CA ARG A 106 3.95 8.55 9.88
C ARG A 106 5.16 8.11 9.04
N LEU A 107 6.27 7.76 9.69
CA LEU A 107 7.48 7.30 9.01
C LEU A 107 7.23 5.99 8.26
N PHE A 108 6.48 5.06 8.85
CA PHE A 108 6.04 3.84 8.17
C PHE A 108 5.25 4.15 6.90
N THR A 109 4.22 5.00 6.98
CA THR A 109 3.45 5.43 5.80
C THR A 109 4.34 6.05 4.72
N GLN A 110 5.30 6.89 5.14
CA GLN A 110 6.25 7.52 4.21
C GLN A 110 7.17 6.51 3.54
N ARG A 111 7.66 5.50 4.26
CA ARG A 111 8.51 4.44 3.68
C ARG A 111 7.74 3.58 2.69
N VAL A 112 6.52 3.15 3.04
CA VAL A 112 5.61 2.46 2.10
C VAL A 112 5.40 3.30 0.83
N GLY A 113 5.07 4.58 0.97
CA GLY A 113 4.89 5.49 -0.16
C GLY A 113 6.14 5.65 -1.03
N LYS A 114 7.32 5.75 -0.40
CA LYS A 114 8.61 5.83 -1.12
C LYS A 114 8.89 4.56 -1.92
N ILE A 115 8.68 3.38 -1.35
CA ILE A 115 8.92 2.10 -2.03
C ILE A 115 7.93 1.89 -3.18
N PHE A 116 6.66 2.21 -2.96
CA PHE A 116 5.67 2.18 -4.04
C PHE A 116 6.06 3.12 -5.18
N TYR A 117 6.39 4.38 -4.87
CA TYR A 117 6.72 5.37 -5.90
C TYR A 117 8.02 5.03 -6.64
N ALA A 118 9.01 4.43 -5.98
CA ALA A 118 10.22 3.96 -6.65
C ALA A 118 9.90 2.92 -7.74
N GLN A 119 9.01 1.95 -7.45
CA GLN A 119 8.56 0.95 -8.42
C GLN A 119 7.76 1.60 -9.57
N VAL A 120 6.86 2.54 -9.27
CA VAL A 120 6.10 3.28 -10.30
C VAL A 120 7.03 4.10 -11.19
N HIS A 121 8.01 4.78 -10.59
CA HIS A 121 8.99 5.59 -11.30
C HIS A 121 9.79 4.76 -12.30
N GLU A 122 10.29 3.60 -11.87
CA GLU A 122 11.00 2.66 -12.72
C GLU A 122 10.10 2.09 -13.83
N HIS A 123 8.91 1.60 -13.46
CA HIS A 123 7.97 0.99 -14.39
C HIS A 123 7.49 1.95 -15.50
N LEU A 124 7.23 3.21 -15.15
CA LEU A 124 6.80 4.23 -16.11
C LEU A 124 7.96 4.99 -16.76
N ALA A 125 9.21 4.65 -16.41
CA ALA A 125 10.43 5.35 -16.82
C ALA A 125 10.29 6.89 -16.71
N LEU A 126 9.76 7.36 -15.56
CA LEU A 126 9.42 8.76 -15.37
C LEU A 126 10.65 9.65 -15.53
N GLN A 127 10.55 10.64 -16.41
CA GLN A 127 11.55 11.68 -16.55
C GLN A 127 11.23 12.79 -15.56
N LEU A 128 11.70 12.67 -14.31
CA LEU A 128 11.52 13.72 -13.31
C LEU A 128 12.67 14.73 -13.35
N PRO A 129 12.40 16.03 -13.17
CA PRO A 129 13.45 17.04 -13.12
C PRO A 129 14.25 16.93 -11.81
N LYS A 130 15.53 17.31 -11.83
CA LYS A 130 16.38 17.34 -10.61
C LYS A 130 16.02 18.48 -9.64
N SER A 131 15.34 19.51 -10.13
CA SER A 131 14.84 20.66 -9.36
C SER A 131 13.59 21.23 -10.04
N VAL A 132 12.93 22.21 -9.41
CA VAL A 132 11.71 22.83 -9.92
C VAL A 132 11.89 24.36 -9.90
N GLN A 133 12.93 24.83 -10.57
CA GLN A 133 13.34 26.25 -10.57
C GLN A 133 12.96 26.98 -11.86
N THR A 134 12.65 26.25 -12.93
CA THR A 134 12.23 26.82 -14.22
C THR A 134 10.84 26.34 -14.63
N GLU A 135 10.20 27.07 -15.53
CA GLU A 135 8.91 26.69 -16.12
C GLU A 135 8.98 25.33 -16.82
N ASP A 136 10.05 25.07 -17.58
CA ASP A 136 10.25 23.77 -18.25
C ASP A 136 10.35 22.61 -17.25
N GLN A 137 11.08 22.81 -16.15
CA GLN A 137 11.19 21.81 -15.09
C GLN A 137 9.84 21.58 -14.40
N PHE A 138 9.08 22.65 -14.17
CA PHE A 138 7.74 22.53 -13.62
C PHE A 138 6.78 21.79 -14.58
N ALA A 139 6.83 22.08 -15.88
CA ALA A 139 6.06 21.36 -16.89
C ALA A 139 6.45 19.88 -16.98
N GLN A 140 7.75 19.56 -16.82
CA GLN A 140 8.23 18.19 -16.75
C GLN A 140 7.67 17.46 -15.51
N LEU A 141 7.68 18.12 -14.34
CA LEU A 141 7.05 17.58 -13.12
C LEU A 141 5.55 17.35 -13.30
N GLN A 142 4.83 18.31 -13.87
CA GLN A 142 3.40 18.19 -14.16
C GLN A 142 3.10 16.98 -15.07
N THR A 143 3.92 16.79 -16.10
CA THR A 143 3.82 15.63 -17.00
C THR A 143 4.04 14.32 -16.25
N GLY A 144 5.03 14.27 -15.36
CA GLY A 144 5.28 13.12 -14.48
C GLY A 144 4.09 12.81 -13.59
N ILE A 145 3.53 13.82 -12.90
CA ILE A 145 2.35 13.68 -12.04
C ILE A 145 1.14 13.18 -12.84
N ALA A 146 0.89 13.76 -14.02
CA ALA A 146 -0.21 13.33 -14.90
C ALA A 146 -0.04 11.88 -15.36
N THR A 147 1.20 11.46 -15.63
CA THR A 147 1.54 10.08 -16.03
C THR A 147 1.26 9.10 -14.91
N VAL A 148 1.66 9.43 -13.67
CA VAL A 148 1.32 8.63 -12.49
C VAL A 148 -0.19 8.57 -12.27
N GLY A 149 -0.89 9.70 -12.40
CA GLY A 149 -2.35 9.74 -12.30
C GLY A 149 -3.04 8.82 -13.32
N LYS A 150 -2.56 8.81 -14.57
CA LYS A 150 -3.04 7.88 -15.62
C LYS A 150 -2.79 6.43 -15.27
N PHE A 151 -1.61 6.10 -14.77
CA PHE A 151 -1.30 4.77 -14.28
C PHE A 151 -2.26 4.35 -13.16
N LEU A 152 -2.47 5.18 -12.14
CA LEU A 152 -3.35 4.85 -11.01
C LEU A 152 -4.81 4.65 -11.42
N VAL A 153 -5.30 5.40 -12.41
CA VAL A 153 -6.65 5.19 -12.98
C VAL A 153 -6.70 3.88 -13.78
N ALA A 154 -5.72 3.62 -14.65
CA ALA A 154 -5.65 2.40 -15.44
C ALA A 154 -5.55 1.14 -14.57
N GLN A 155 -4.86 1.24 -13.43
CA GLN A 155 -4.76 0.16 -12.44
C GLN A 155 -5.95 0.12 -11.48
N GLY A 156 -6.98 0.94 -11.67
CA GLY A 156 -8.17 0.95 -10.86
C GLY A 156 -7.95 1.40 -9.41
N TYR A 157 -6.82 2.02 -9.04
CA TYR A 157 -6.70 2.60 -7.70
C TYR A 157 -7.57 3.86 -7.55
N LEU A 158 -7.56 4.71 -8.58
CA LEU A 158 -8.45 5.86 -8.67
C LEU A 158 -9.62 5.51 -9.58
N ARG A 159 -10.85 5.71 -9.10
CA ARG A 159 -12.06 5.49 -9.89
C ARG A 159 -12.21 6.53 -11.02
N ASP A 160 -11.77 7.75 -10.76
CA ASP A 160 -11.88 8.91 -11.64
C ASP A 160 -10.50 9.61 -11.71
N HIS A 161 -10.15 10.24 -12.84
CA HIS A 161 -8.96 11.11 -12.91
C HIS A 161 -9.12 12.31 -11.96
N PHE A 162 -8.01 12.86 -11.47
CA PHE A 162 -8.00 14.19 -10.84
C PHE A 162 -8.67 15.17 -11.81
N ARG A 163 -9.86 15.66 -11.46
CA ARG A 163 -10.58 16.67 -12.23
C ARG A 163 -10.02 18.04 -11.95
#